data_AF-A0A1V0PKJ3-F1
#
_entry.id   AF-A0A1V0PKJ3-F1
#
_cell.length_a   1.000
_cell.length_b   1.000
_cell.length_c   1.000
_cell.angle_alpha   90.00
_cell.angle_beta   90.00
_cell.angle_gamma   90.00
#
_symmetry.space_group_name_H-M   'P 1'
#
loop_
_entity.id
_entity.type
_entity.pdbx_description
1 polymer ?
#
loop_
_entity_poly.entity_id
_entity_poly.type
_entity_poly.pdbx_seq_one_letter_code
_entity_poly.pdbx_strand_id
1 'polypeptide(L)' 'METAAFLVEYSPLPKIIEQLSPYYNRLLTAYYYENSSTKQLAEYFECSLSKIKIDLYRARKKLKKQLEKAGYDQWLL' A
#
# COMPACT_ATOMS: atom_id res chain seq x y z
N MET A 1 -8.65 19.96 -9.45
CA MET A 1 -7.94 18.96 -8.62
C MET A 1 -8.79 17.68 -8.58
N GLU A 2 -9.02 17.04 -9.73
CA GLU A 2 -10.02 15.95 -9.84
C GLU A 2 -9.42 14.60 -10.27
N THR A 3 -8.13 14.55 -10.58
CA THR A 3 -7.51 13.36 -11.18
C THR A 3 -7.17 12.26 -10.17
N ALA A 4 -6.88 12.61 -8.91
CA ALA A 4 -6.46 11.63 -7.90
C ALA A 4 -7.60 10.76 -7.36
N ALA A 5 -8.78 11.33 -7.14
CA ALA A 5 -9.94 10.61 -6.60
C ALA A 5 -10.52 9.62 -7.64
N PHE A 6 -10.57 10.01 -8.92
CA PHE A 6 -11.09 9.19 -10.00
C PHE A 6 -10.24 7.93 -10.27
N LEU A 7 -8.91 8.02 -10.13
CA LEU A 7 -8.02 6.86 -10.25
C LEU A 7 -8.17 5.88 -9.09
N VAL A 8 -8.59 6.35 -7.91
CA VAL A 8 -8.84 5.50 -6.73
C VAL A 8 -10.13 4.69 -6.90
N GLU A 9 -11.17 5.28 -7.48
CA GLU A 9 -12.49 4.66 -7.65
C GLU A 9 -12.48 3.46 -8.61
N TYR A 10 -11.59 3.48 -9.61
CA TYR A 10 -11.35 2.36 -10.54
C TYR A 10 -10.03 1.62 -10.27
N SER A 11 -9.37 1.90 -9.16
CA SER A 11 -8.11 1.25 -8.82
C SER A 11 -8.36 -0.23 -8.45
N PRO A 12 -7.61 -1.19 -9.00
CA PRO A 12 -7.60 -2.54 -8.47
C PRO A 12 -6.91 -2.62 -7.11
N LEU A 13 -6.18 -1.57 -6.69
CA LEU A 13 -5.36 -1.57 -5.48
C LEU A 13 -6.13 -1.94 -4.20
N PRO A 14 -7.31 -1.38 -3.87
CA PRO A 14 -8.01 -1.73 -2.63
C PRO A 14 -8.28 -3.23 -2.52
N LYS A 15 -8.86 -3.83 -3.57
CA LYS A 15 -9.19 -5.27 -3.63
C LYS A 15 -7.95 -6.15 -3.54
N ILE A 16 -6.83 -5.73 -4.14
CA ILE A 16 -5.59 -6.50 -4.09
C ILE A 16 -4.87 -6.33 -2.73
N ILE A 17 -4.95 -5.14 -2.13
CA ILE A 17 -4.40 -4.85 -0.80
C ILE A 17 -5.14 -5.65 0.27
N GLU A 18 -6.46 -5.86 0.14
CA GLU A 18 -7.27 -6.77 0.97
C GLU A 18 -6.79 -8.22 0.96
N GLN A 19 -6.13 -8.66 -0.11
CA GLN A 19 -5.57 -10.01 -0.22
C GLN A 19 -4.17 -10.16 0.41
N LEU A 20 -3.55 -9.06 0.83
CA LEU A 20 -2.29 -9.11 1.55
C LEU A 20 -2.52 -9.49 3.02
N SER A 21 -1.47 -9.94 3.71
CA SER A 21 -1.56 -10.21 5.15
C SER A 21 -2.06 -8.98 5.91
N PRO A 22 -2.82 -9.15 7.02
CA PRO A 22 -3.45 -8.04 7.75
C PRO A 22 -2.49 -6.87 8.05
N TYR A 23 -1.26 -7.18 8.43
CA TYR A 23 -0.21 -6.19 8.66
C TYR A 23 0.09 -5.31 7.43
N TYR A 24 0.30 -5.93 6.26
CA TYR A 24 0.60 -5.21 5.03
C TYR A 24 -0.61 -4.48 4.46
N ASN A 25 -1.81 -5.05 4.61
CA ASN A 25 -3.04 -4.36 4.31
C ASN A 25 -3.13 -3.05 5.11
N ARG A 26 -3.00 -3.11 6.44
CA ARG A 26 -3.08 -1.93 7.30
C ARG A 26 -1.99 -0.92 6.96
N LEU A 27 -0.75 -1.38 6.78
CA LEU A 27 0.40 -0.53 6.46
C LEU A 27 0.20 0.25 5.15
N LEU A 28 -0.24 -0.42 4.09
CA LEU A 28 -0.48 0.20 2.78
C LEU A 28 -1.74 1.07 2.79
N THR A 29 -2.78 0.65 3.53
CA THR A 29 -4.01 1.43 3.67
C THR A 29 -3.73 2.77 4.34
N ALA A 30 -3.04 2.73 5.47
CA ALA A 30 -2.67 3.94 6.21
C ALA A 30 -1.74 4.85 5.38
N TYR A 31 -0.83 4.27 4.60
CA TYR A 31 0.09 5.04 3.77
C TYR A 31 -0.58 5.70 2.54
N TYR A 32 -1.40 4.97 1.78
CA TYR A 32 -1.95 5.47 0.52
C TYR A 32 -3.31 6.17 0.66
N TYR A 33 -4.14 5.76 1.61
CA TYR A 33 -5.52 6.26 1.73
C TYR A 33 -5.70 7.18 2.93
N GLU A 34 -4.97 6.93 4.03
CA GLU A 34 -5.03 7.78 5.23
C GLU A 34 -3.92 8.85 5.25
N ASN A 35 -3.10 8.94 4.20
CA ASN A 35 -1.98 9.89 4.07
C ASN A 35 -1.01 9.88 5.27
N SER A 36 -0.87 8.75 5.95
CA SER A 36 0.03 8.62 7.12
C SER A 36 1.49 8.68 6.70
N SER A 37 2.27 9.54 7.36
CA SER A 37 3.71 9.60 7.17
C SER A 37 4.40 8.35 7.73
N THR A 38 5.60 8.04 7.23
CA THR A 38 6.40 6.92 7.76
C THR A 38 6.73 7.07 9.25
N LYS A 39 6.76 8.30 9.79
CA LYS A 39 6.93 8.54 11.23
C LYS A 39 5.68 8.16 12.03
N GLN A 40 4.50 8.60 11.60
CA GLN A 40 3.23 8.23 12.22
C GLN A 40 2.99 6.72 12.16
N LEU A 41 3.38 6.07 11.06
CA LEU A 41 3.33 4.62 10.95
C LEU A 41 4.30 3.93 11.92
N ALA A 42 5.50 4.47 12.10
CA ALA A 42 6.48 3.91 13.03
C ALA A 42 5.97 3.97 14.47
N GLU A 43 5.33 5.08 14.85
CA GLU A 43 4.66 5.24 16.14
C GLU A 43 3.48 4.27 16.27
N TYR A 44 2.59 4.22 15.29
CA TYR A 44 1.40 3.36 15.30
C TYR A 44 1.70 1.86 15.38
N PHE A 45 2.75 1.40 14.68
CA PHE A 45 3.19 0.00 14.71
C PHE A 45 4.25 -0.28 15.78
N GLU A 46 4.56 0.69 16.65
CA GLU A 46 5.55 0.58 17.72
C GLU A 46 6.90 0.02 17.24
N CYS A 47 7.42 0.57 16.14
CA CYS A 47 8.64 0.08 15.52
C CYS A 47 9.52 1.19 14.97
N SER A 48 10.72 0.85 14.49
CA SER A 48 11.63 1.86 13.96
C SER A 48 11.18 2.38 12.59
N LEU A 49 11.50 3.64 12.30
CA LEU A 49 11.28 4.25 10.99
C LEU A 49 11.91 3.43 9.85
N SER A 50 13.09 2.87 10.09
CA SER A 50 13.79 2.00 9.13
C SER A 50 13.01 0.72 8.86
N LYS A 51 12.40 0.11 9.88
CA LYS A 51 11.55 -1.06 9.72
C LYS A 51 10.32 -0.74 8.87
N ILE A 52 9.62 0.38 9.13
CA ILE A 52 8.49 0.82 8.30
C ILE A 52 8.89 0.99 6.83
N LYS A 53 10.04 1.61 6.54
CA LYS A 53 10.50 1.79 5.16
C LYS A 53 10.77 0.45 4.46
N ILE A 54 11.42 -0.48 5.16
CA ILE A 54 11.67 -1.84 4.65
C ILE A 54 10.36 -2.59 4.43
N ASP A 55 9.43 -2.50 5.38
CA ASP A 55 8.15 -3.19 5.30
C ASP A 55 7.25 -2.60 4.20
N LEU A 56 7.26 -1.28 3.98
CA LEU A 56 6.61 -0.65 2.83
C LEU A 56 7.19 -1.15 1.51
N TYR A 57 8.52 -1.23 1.39
CA TYR A 57 9.17 -1.78 0.20
C TYR A 57 8.74 -3.23 -0.07
N ARG A 58 8.74 -4.07 0.97
CA ARG A 58 8.30 -5.47 0.88
C ARG A 58 6.82 -5.58 0.53
N ALA A 59 5.97 -4.76 1.14
CA ALA A 59 4.54 -4.70 0.89
C ALA A 59 4.25 -4.33 -0.57
N ARG A 60 4.91 -3.28 -1.10
CA ARG A 60 4.79 -2.90 -2.52
C ARG A 60 5.25 -4.00 -3.47
N LYS A 61 6.35 -4.69 -3.15
CA LYS A 61 6.82 -5.82 -3.97
C LYS A 61 5.80 -6.98 -3.99
N LYS A 62 5.14 -7.25 -2.86
CA LYS A 62 4.05 -8.25 -2.81
C LYS A 62 2.82 -7.78 -3.58
N LEU A 63 2.42 -6.53 -3.40
CA LEU A 63 1.32 -5.90 -4.12
C LEU A 63 1.52 -5.97 -5.63
N LYS A 64 2.72 -5.62 -6.11
CA LYS A 64 3.10 -5.74 -7.53
C LYS A 64 2.90 -7.16 -8.07
N LYS A 65 3.39 -8.16 -7.34
CA LYS A 65 3.21 -9.57 -7.75
C LYS A 65 1.75 -10.00 -7.80
N GLN A 66 0.90 -9.50 -6.90
CA GLN A 66 -0.52 -9.81 -6.92
C GLN A 66 -1.24 -9.09 -8.07
N LEU A 67 -0.84 -7.85 -8.37
CA LEU A 67 -1.33 -7.11 -9.54
C LEU A 67 -0.97 -7.84 -10.83
N GLU A 68 0.28 -8.27 -11.00
CA GLU A 68 0.73 -9.07 -12.15
C GLU A 68 -0.11 -10.35 -12.30
N LYS A 69 -0.30 -11.10 -11.21
CA LYS A 69 -1.14 -12.31 -11.23
C LYS A 69 -2.60 -12.05 -11.60
N ALA A 70 -3.12 -10.87 -11.29
CA ALA A 70 -4.47 -10.47 -11.60
C ALA A 70 -4.60 -9.80 -12.99
N GLY A 71 -3.51 -9.76 -13.78
CA GLY A 71 -3.49 -9.21 -15.14
C GLY A 71 -3.24 -7.70 -15.20
N TYR A 72 -2.74 -7.09 -14.12
CA TYR A 72 -2.43 -5.65 -14.02
C TYR A 72 -0.93 -5.36 -14.12
N ASP A 73 -0.25 -5.96 -15.10
CA ASP A 73 1.21 -5.95 -15.26
C ASP A 73 1.82 -4.55 -15.42
N GLN A 74 1.02 -3.58 -15.89
CA GLN A 74 1.45 -2.20 -16.16
C GLN A 74 1.17 -1.23 -15.01
N TRP A 75 0.65 -1.70 -13.87
CA TRP A 75 0.29 -0.79 -12.78
C TRP A 75 1.54 -0.21 -12.08
N LEU A 76 1.69 1.11 -12.12
CA LEU A 76 2.78 1.84 -11.47
C LEU A 76 2.46 2.04 -9.97
N LEU A 77 3.42 1.66 -9.09
CA LEU A 77 3.34 1.70 -7.62
C LEU A 77 4.36 2.65 -6.99
#